data_AF-A0A7Y6XRY0-F1
#
_entry.id   AF-A0A7Y6XRY0-F1
#
_cell.length_a   1.000
_cell.length_b   1.000
_cell.length_c   1.000
_cell.angle_alpha   90.00
_cell.angle_beta   90.00
_cell.angle_gamma   90.00
#
_symmetry.space_group_name_H-M   'P 1'
#
loop_
_entity.id
_entity.type
_entity.pdbx_description
1 polymer ?
#
loop_
_entity_poly.entity_id
_entity_poly.type
_entity_poly.pdbx_seq_one_letter_code
_entity_poly.pdbx_strand_id
1 'polypeptide(L)' 'MLLFTVTTGWAQKVDMDIFKEMKARSIGPAAMSGRITAIDVVQNNPDIIYAGAASGGVWKTTGGGLNWEPIFDD' A
#
# COMPACT_ATOMS: atom_id res chain seq x y z
N MET A 1 15.52 53.50 34.50
CA MET A 1 14.81 53.40 33.20
C MET A 1 15.58 52.39 32.34
N LEU A 2 14.89 51.34 31.93
CA LEU A 2 15.40 50.17 31.21
C LEU A 2 15.99 50.50 29.83
N LEU A 3 16.85 49.61 29.32
CA LEU A 3 16.81 49.22 27.90
C LEU A 3 17.16 47.74 27.75
N PHE A 4 16.16 46.92 27.40
CA PHE A 4 16.33 45.57 26.87
C PHE A 4 16.08 45.64 25.37
N THR A 5 17.05 45.22 24.56
CA THR A 5 16.93 45.16 23.10
C THR A 5 16.47 43.77 22.67
N VAL A 6 15.27 43.69 22.08
CA VAL A 6 14.78 42.48 21.40
C VAL A 6 15.34 42.47 19.98
N THR A 7 16.15 41.48 19.65
CA THR A 7 16.57 41.21 18.27
C THR A 7 15.59 40.23 17.63
N THR A 8 14.79 40.71 16.69
CA THR A 8 13.92 39.85 15.88
C THR A 8 14.75 39.16 14.80
N GLY A 9 14.90 37.84 14.91
CA GLY A 9 15.53 37.03 13.86
C GLY A 9 14.54 36.77 12.72
N TRP A 10 14.96 37.03 11.48
CA TRP A 10 14.17 36.69 10.30
C TRP A 10 14.47 35.24 9.90
N ALA A 11 13.43 34.43 9.69
CA ALA A 11 13.59 33.07 9.20
C ALA A 11 13.93 33.06 7.70
N GLN A 12 14.73 32.08 7.26
CA GLN A 12 15.01 31.87 5.84
C GLN A 12 13.70 31.58 5.09
N LYS A 13 13.47 32.30 3.99
CA LYS A 13 12.40 31.99 3.06
C LYS A 13 12.78 30.75 2.25
N VAL A 14 11.91 29.74 2.23
CA VAL A 14 12.11 28.55 1.39
C VAL A 14 12.02 28.96 -0.07
N ASP A 15 13.06 28.65 -0.83
CA ASP A 15 13.08 28.84 -2.27
C ASP A 15 12.28 27.71 -2.93
N MET A 16 11.25 28.06 -3.70
CA MET A 16 10.42 27.06 -4.39
C MET A 16 11.10 26.50 -5.64
N ASP A 17 12.18 27.13 -6.09
CA ASP A 17 12.94 26.70 -7.27
C ASP A 17 13.63 25.35 -7.06
N ILE A 18 13.96 25.01 -5.82
CA ILE A 18 14.55 23.71 -5.46
C ILE A 18 13.62 22.52 -5.73
N PHE A 19 12.30 22.76 -5.79
CA PHE A 19 11.31 21.71 -6.05
C PHE A 19 10.96 21.58 -7.54
N LYS A 20 11.42 22.50 -8.41
CA LYS A 20 11.08 22.51 -9.84
C LYS A 20 11.54 21.25 -10.57
N GLU A 21 12.63 20.65 -10.13
CA GLU A 21 13.19 19.43 -10.73
C GLU A 21 12.65 18.14 -10.09
N MET A 22 11.88 18.24 -9.00
CA MET A 22 11.27 17.07 -8.36
C MET A 22 10.09 16.57 -9.19
N LYS A 23 10.31 15.48 -9.90
CA LYS A 23 9.24 14.81 -10.66
C LYS A 23 8.45 13.89 -9.74
N ALA A 24 7.14 14.07 -9.69
CA ALA A 24 6.24 13.07 -9.13
C ALA A 24 6.40 11.77 -9.93
N ARG A 25 6.54 10.65 -9.22
CA ARG A 25 6.54 9.31 -9.82
C ARG A 25 5.46 8.47 -9.18
N SER A 26 4.90 7.55 -9.94
CA SER A 26 4.07 6.50 -9.35
C SER A 26 4.93 5.64 -8.41
N ILE A 27 4.41 5.36 -7.22
CA ILE A 27 4.97 4.38 -6.28
C ILE A 27 4.28 3.01 -6.38
N GLY A 28 3.41 2.84 -7.39
CA GLY A 28 2.45 1.75 -7.45
C GLY A 28 1.14 2.09 -6.74
N PRO A 29 0.20 1.14 -6.67
CA PRO A 29 -1.09 1.34 -6.03
C PRO A 29 -0.91 1.69 -4.55
N ALA A 30 -1.30 2.90 -4.16
CA ALA A 30 -1.27 3.33 -2.75
C ALA A 30 -2.42 2.72 -1.93
N ALA A 31 -3.46 2.21 -2.62
CA ALA A 31 -4.43 1.31 -2.01
C ALA A 31 -3.73 -0.04 -1.80
N MET A 32 -3.37 -0.33 -0.55
CA MET A 32 -2.94 -1.69 -0.20
C MET A 32 -4.10 -2.64 -0.51
N SER A 33 -3.91 -3.50 -1.50
CA SER A 33 -4.77 -4.67 -1.67
C SER A 33 -4.80 -5.47 -0.36
N GLY A 34 -5.80 -6.32 -0.18
CA GLY A 34 -5.88 -7.21 0.97
C GLY A 34 -4.59 -8.02 1.14
N ARG A 35 -4.20 -8.31 2.37
CA ARG A 35 -3.03 -9.16 2.65
C ARG A 35 -3.41 -10.62 2.48
N ILE A 36 -2.66 -11.36 1.68
CA ILE A 36 -2.73 -12.83 1.63
C ILE A 36 -1.71 -13.38 2.63
N THR A 37 -2.16 -14.20 3.57
CA THR A 37 -1.33 -14.76 4.64
C THR A 37 -0.98 -16.23 4.42
N ALA A 38 -1.75 -16.93 3.58
CA ALA A 38 -1.52 -18.32 3.24
C ALA A 38 -1.93 -18.60 1.80
N ILE A 39 -1.21 -19.49 1.15
CA ILE A 39 -1.54 -20.06 -0.15
C ILE A 39 -1.18 -21.54 -0.13
N ASP A 40 -2.07 -22.38 -0.66
CA ASP A 40 -1.80 -23.80 -0.83
C ASP A 40 -2.47 -24.35 -2.10
N VAL A 41 -1.90 -25.42 -2.64
CA VAL A 41 -2.31 -26.02 -3.92
C VAL A 41 -2.61 -27.50 -3.74
N VAL A 42 -3.66 -27.98 -4.41
CA VAL A 42 -3.97 -29.42 -4.39
C VAL A 42 -2.96 -30.17 -5.24
N GLN A 43 -2.10 -30.98 -4.62
CA GLN A 43 -1.01 -31.67 -5.32
C GLN A 43 -1.47 -32.55 -6.50
N ASN A 44 -2.62 -33.19 -6.38
CA ASN A 44 -3.16 -34.07 -7.44
C ASN A 44 -3.85 -33.29 -8.58
N ASN A 45 -4.17 -32.02 -8.36
CA ASN A 45 -4.73 -31.12 -9.37
C ASN A 45 -4.30 -29.67 -9.10
N PRO A 46 -3.14 -29.23 -9.62
CA PRO A 46 -2.59 -27.91 -9.34
C PRO A 46 -3.42 -26.73 -9.84
N ASP A 47 -4.45 -26.96 -10.65
CA ASP A 47 -5.39 -25.91 -11.04
C ASP A 47 -6.28 -25.47 -9.87
N ILE A 48 -6.36 -26.28 -8.80
CA ILE A 48 -7.09 -25.95 -7.57
C ILE A 48 -6.14 -25.32 -6.55
N ILE A 49 -6.36 -24.03 -6.29
CA ILE A 49 -5.55 -23.23 -5.36
C ILE A 49 -6.48 -22.58 -4.33
N TYR A 50 -6.02 -22.55 -3.08
CA TYR A 50 -6.68 -21.88 -1.97
C TYR A 50 -5.81 -20.72 -1.49
N ALA A 51 -6.42 -19.55 -1.30
CA ALA A 51 -5.76 -18.36 -0.77
C ALA A 51 -6.49 -17.84 0.46
N GLY A 52 -5.75 -17.68 1.56
CA GLY A 52 -6.25 -17.10 2.81
C GLY A 52 -5.92 -15.61 2.89
N ALA A 53 -6.94 -14.76 2.93
CA ALA A 53 -6.79 -13.33 3.12
C ALA A 53 -6.91 -12.95 4.60
N ALA A 54 -6.06 -12.03 5.09
CA ALA A 54 -5.98 -11.61 6.48
C ALA A 54 -7.32 -11.05 7.04
N SER A 55 -8.14 -10.47 6.18
CA SER A 55 -9.45 -9.91 6.54
C SER A 55 -10.53 -10.19 5.50
N GLY A 56 -10.23 -11.05 4.51
CA GLY A 56 -11.10 -11.32 3.36
C GLY A 56 -11.52 -12.78 3.22
N GLY A 57 -11.35 -13.60 4.26
CA GLY A 57 -11.75 -15.01 4.24
C GLY A 57 -10.85 -15.91 3.38
N VAL A 58 -11.42 -17.01 2.89
CA VAL A 58 -10.73 -17.99 2.03
C VAL A 58 -11.34 -17.96 0.64
N TRP A 59 -10.45 -17.90 -0.34
CA TRP A 59 -10.77 -17.87 -1.76
C TRP A 59 -10.27 -19.14 -2.42
N LYS A 60 -11.02 -19.62 -3.41
CA LYS A 60 -10.70 -20.80 -4.20
C LYS A 60 -10.66 -20.46 -5.68
N THR A 61 -9.71 -21.03 -6.39
CA THR A 61 -9.72 -21.14 -7.85
C THR A 61 -9.70 -22.61 -8.25
N THR A 62 -10.23 -22.93 -9.42
CA THR A 62 -10.15 -24.24 -10.07
C THR A 62 -9.56 -24.16 -11.48
N GLY A 63 -9.10 -22.98 -11.89
CA GLY A 63 -8.53 -22.70 -13.21
C GLY A 63 -7.14 -22.10 -13.12
N GLY A 64 -6.33 -22.52 -12.15
CA GLY A 64 -4.92 -22.10 -12.03
C GLY A 64 -4.74 -20.63 -11.63
N GLY A 65 -5.74 -20.02 -10.98
CA GLY A 65 -5.68 -18.63 -10.51
C GLY A 65 -6.27 -17.59 -11.45
N LEU A 66 -6.90 -18.00 -12.56
CA LEU A 66 -7.57 -17.09 -13.50
C LEU A 66 -8.81 -16.41 -12.89
N ASN A 67 -9.60 -17.17 -12.12
CA ASN A 67 -10.81 -16.69 -11.45
C ASN A 67 -10.86 -17.23 -10.03
N TRP A 68 -11.43 -16.46 -9.10
CA TRP A 68 -11.50 -16.80 -7.69
C TRP A 68 -12.91 -16.62 -7.16
N GLU A 69 -13.36 -17.57 -6.35
CA GLU A 69 -14.65 -17.55 -5.68
C GLU A 69 -14.45 -17.60 -4.16
N PRO A 70 -15.23 -16.82 -3.38
CA PRO A 70 -15.23 -16.93 -1.93
C PRO A 70 -15.83 -18.27 -1.51
N ILE A 71 -15.23 -18.93 -0.51
CA ILE A 71 -15.72 -20.23 -0.02
C ILE A 71 -16.87 -20.09 0.98
N PHE A 72 -16.92 -18.96 1.69
CA PHE A 72 -17.81 -18.76 2.84
C PHE A 72 -18.84 -17.66 2.63
N ASP A 73 -18.90 -17.06 1.44
CA ASP A 73 -19.90 -16.05 1.10
C ASP A 73 -20.97 -16.73 0.23
N ASP A 74 -22.24 -16.61 0.62
CA ASP A 74 -23.42 -17.19 -0.06
C ASP A 74 -23.93 -16.30 -1.22
#